data_AF-A0A2N2UVV7-F1
#
_entry.id   AF-A0A2N2UVV7-F1
#
_cell.length_a   1.000
_cell.length_b   1.000
_cell.length_c   1.000
_cell.angle_alpha   90.00
_cell.angle_beta   90.00
_cell.angle_gamma   90.00
#
_symmetry.space_group_name_H-M   'P 1'
#
loop_
_entity.id
_entity.type
_entity.pdbx_description
1 polymer ?
#
loop_
_entity_poly.entity_id
_entity_poly.type
_entity_poly.pdbx_seq_one_letter_code
_entity_poly.pdbx_strand_id
1 'polypeptide(L)'
;MKKNDAYNDIREVNLAYLMLAQSMVRGDREAAVFRLGISEEVAELLARLTPGQVLKMASTDMLLCSFRFNDVLLLDLLADHERDRGAAHIHAAILAAGHPVSSLS
;
A
#
# COMPACT_ATOMS: atom_id res chain seq x y z
N MET A 1 -20.80 8.20 9.63
CA MET A 1 -21.05 7.45 8.38
C MET A 1 -22.24 6.54 8.55
N LYS A 2 -23.14 6.47 7.56
CA LYS A 2 -24.02 5.29 7.44
C LYS A 2 -23.13 4.12 7.01
N LYS A 3 -23.37 2.90 7.49
CA LYS A 3 -22.56 1.70 7.15
C LYS A 3 -22.34 1.53 5.64
N ASN A 4 -23.34 1.92 4.82
CA ASN A 4 -23.27 1.82 3.37
C ASN A 4 -22.25 2.78 2.73
N ASP A 5 -21.95 3.91 3.40
CA ASP A 5 -20.99 4.90 2.90
C ASP A 5 -19.56 4.35 3.04
N ALA A 6 -19.26 3.74 4.19
CA ALA A 6 -17.93 3.18 4.47
C ALA A 6 -17.54 2.04 3.53
N TYR A 7 -18.48 1.18 3.10
CA TYR A 7 -18.19 0.13 2.12
C TYR A 7 -17.88 0.68 0.74
N ASN A 8 -18.58 1.76 0.33
CA ASN A 8 -18.27 2.44 -0.92
C ASN A 8 -16.89 3.10 -0.86
N ASP A 9 -16.55 3.75 0.26
CA ASP A 9 -15.23 4.35 0.48
C ASP A 9 -14.12 3.28 0.42
N ILE A 10 -14.31 2.13 1.07
CA ILE A 10 -13.38 1.00 1.02
C ILE A 10 -13.18 0.53 -0.43
N ARG A 11 -14.27 0.42 -1.19
CA ARG A 11 -14.22 0.00 -2.59
C ARG A 11 -13.46 0.99 -3.48
N GLU A 12 -13.66 2.29 -3.26
CA GLU A 12 -12.94 3.34 -3.98
C GLU A 12 -11.44 3.31 -3.65
N VAL A 13 -11.07 3.18 -2.38
CA VAL A 13 -9.68 3.05 -1.93
C VAL A 13 -9.03 1.81 -2.54
N ASN A 14 -9.70 0.66 -2.48
CA ASN A 14 -9.17 -0.58 -3.06
C ASN A 14 -8.96 -0.47 -4.57
N LEU A 15 -9.89 0.15 -5.30
CA LEU A 15 -9.76 0.36 -6.74
C LEU A 15 -8.57 1.27 -7.05
N ALA A 16 -8.46 2.41 -6.37
CA ALA A 16 -7.37 3.35 -6.55
C ALA A 16 -6.00 2.70 -6.26
N TYR A 17 -5.91 1.93 -5.17
CA TYR A 17 -4.70 1.18 -4.82
C TYR A 17 -4.31 0.16 -5.88
N LEU A 18 -5.25 -0.67 -6.34
CA LEU A 18 -4.98 -1.70 -7.35
C LEU A 18 -4.54 -1.08 -8.69
N MET A 19 -5.15 0.04 -9.09
CA MET A 19 -4.75 0.76 -10.31
C MET A 19 -3.33 1.34 -10.20
N LEU A 20 -2.99 1.92 -9.06
CA LEU A 20 -1.63 2.41 -8.78
C LEU A 20 -0.62 1.26 -8.81
N ALA A 21 -0.92 0.16 -8.11
CA ALA A 21 -0.06 -1.01 -8.05
C ALA A 21 0.19 -1.60 -9.45
N GLN A 22 -0.85 -1.74 -10.29
CA GLN A 22 -0.69 -2.20 -11.67
C GLN A 22 0.19 -1.25 -12.50
N SER A 23 0.00 0.07 -12.35
CA SER A 23 0.80 1.07 -13.05
C SER A 23 2.28 0.98 -12.67
N MET A 24 2.58 0.90 -11.37
CA MET A 24 3.94 0.77 -10.86
C MET A 24 4.61 -0.51 -11.36
N VAL A 25 3.93 -1.66 -11.23
CA VAL A 25 4.47 -2.96 -11.65
C VAL A 25 4.75 -3.02 -13.16
N ARG A 26 3.94 -2.35 -13.99
CA ARG A 26 4.15 -2.28 -15.44
C ARG A 26 5.28 -1.33 -15.84
N GLY A 27 5.53 -0.29 -15.04
CA GLY A 27 6.61 0.67 -15.28
C GLY A 27 7.98 0.16 -14.83
N ASP A 28 8.07 -0.28 -13.57
CA ASP A 28 9.29 -0.81 -12.97
C ASP A 28 8.91 -1.83 -11.89
N ARG A 29 9.03 -3.12 -12.22
CA ARG A 29 8.60 -4.20 -11.35
C ARG A 29 9.45 -4.31 -10.10
N GLU A 30 10.77 -4.20 -10.21
CA GLU A 30 11.69 -4.32 -9.08
C GLU A 30 11.45 -3.20 -8.07
N ALA A 31 11.32 -1.96 -8.55
CA ALA A 31 10.97 -0.83 -7.69
C ALA A 31 9.56 -0.98 -7.09
N ALA A 32 8.60 -1.52 -7.85
CA ALA A 32 7.24 -1.73 -7.36
C ALA A 32 7.18 -2.76 -6.22
N VAL A 33 7.88 -3.89 -6.35
CA VAL A 33 8.00 -4.93 -5.30
C VAL A 33 8.47 -4.30 -3.98
N PHE A 34 9.54 -3.51 -4.03
CA PHE A 34 10.09 -2.84 -2.85
C PHE A 34 9.14 -1.77 -2.28
N ARG A 35 8.60 -0.89 -3.13
CA ARG A 35 7.76 0.24 -2.72
C ARG A 35 6.39 -0.20 -2.21
N LEU A 36 5.79 -1.20 -2.84
CA LEU A 36 4.49 -1.74 -2.41
C LEU A 36 4.65 -2.70 -1.22
N GLY A 37 5.85 -3.25 -1.00
CA GLY A 37 6.06 -4.26 0.04
C GLY A 37 5.27 -5.53 -0.28
N ILE A 38 5.44 -6.06 -1.49
CA ILE A 38 4.76 -7.28 -1.96
C ILE A 38 5.81 -8.25 -2.52
N SER A 39 5.48 -9.53 -2.63
CA SER A 39 6.37 -10.50 -3.27
C SER A 39 6.37 -10.35 -4.79
N GLU A 40 7.37 -10.94 -5.45
CA GLU A 40 7.47 -10.93 -6.91
C GLU A 40 6.30 -11.68 -7.57
N GLU A 41 5.82 -12.76 -6.96
CA GLU A 41 4.64 -13.52 -7.42
C GLU A 41 3.36 -12.67 -7.35
N VAL A 42 3.20 -11.88 -6.28
CA VAL A 42 2.08 -10.95 -6.16
C VAL A 42 2.18 -9.85 -7.22
N ALA A 43 3.37 -9.30 -7.46
CA ALA A 43 3.57 -8.33 -8.54
C ALA A 43 3.23 -8.92 -9.91
N GLU A 44 3.66 -10.16 -10.19
CA GLU A 44 3.36 -10.84 -11.44
C GLU A 44 1.84 -11.10 -11.62
N LEU A 45 1.15 -11.48 -10.54
CA LEU A 45 -0.30 -11.61 -10.54
C LEU A 45 -0.97 -10.26 -10.84
N LEU A 46 -0.59 -9.19 -10.14
CA LEU A 46 -1.14 -7.84 -10.33
C LEU A 46 -0.98 -7.38 -11.79
N ALA A 47 0.17 -7.63 -12.42
CA ALA A 47 0.42 -7.26 -13.81
C ALA A 47 -0.60 -7.87 -14.80
N ARG A 48 -1.06 -9.10 -14.52
CA ARG A 48 -1.95 -9.90 -15.37
C ARG A 48 -3.44 -9.69 -15.09
N LEU A 49 -3.81 -9.03 -13.99
CA LEU A 49 -5.22 -8.81 -13.66
C LEU A 49 -5.94 -8.02 -14.76
N THR A 50 -7.07 -8.55 -15.18
CA THR A 50 -7.99 -7.86 -16.09
C THR A 50 -8.75 -6.76 -15.36
N PRO A 51 -9.27 -5.74 -16.06
CA PRO A 51 -10.11 -4.71 -15.44
C PRO A 51 -11.30 -5.28 -14.66
N GLY A 52 -11.93 -6.35 -15.16
CA GLY A 52 -13.04 -7.02 -14.47
C GLY A 52 -12.60 -7.69 -13.15
N GLN A 53 -11.41 -8.30 -13.12
CA GLN A 53 -10.86 -8.86 -11.88
C GLN A 53 -10.48 -7.78 -10.88
N VAL A 54 -9.91 -6.65 -11.34
CA VAL A 54 -9.61 -5.50 -10.48
C VAL A 54 -10.88 -4.96 -9.85
N LEU A 55 -11.95 -4.77 -10.62
CA LEU A 55 -13.24 -4.31 -10.10
C LEU A 55 -13.83 -5.31 -9.09
N LYS A 56 -13.72 -6.61 -9.36
CA LYS A 56 -14.16 -7.66 -8.45
C LYS A 56 -13.41 -7.61 -7.12
N MET A 57 -12.08 -7.49 -7.16
CA MET A 57 -11.25 -7.37 -5.97
C MET A 57 -11.53 -6.06 -5.22
N ALA A 58 -11.71 -4.95 -5.92
CA ALA A 58 -12.02 -3.67 -5.29
C ALA A 58 -13.34 -3.72 -4.49
N SER A 59 -14.29 -4.56 -4.92
CA SER A 59 -15.61 -4.65 -4.30
C SER A 59 -15.65 -5.50 -3.02
N THR A 60 -14.50 -5.91 -2.48
CA THR A 60 -14.43 -6.58 -1.18
C THR A 60 -14.63 -5.59 -0.03
N ASP A 61 -15.31 -6.03 1.02
CA ASP A 61 -15.58 -5.23 2.23
C ASP A 61 -14.34 -5.03 3.14
N MET A 62 -13.19 -5.60 2.77
CA MET A 62 -11.92 -5.46 3.46
C MET A 62 -10.99 -4.54 2.66
N LEU A 63 -10.25 -3.68 3.36
CA LEU A 63 -9.15 -2.94 2.75
C LEU A 63 -8.05 -3.91 2.30
N LEU A 64 -7.66 -3.80 1.02
CA LEU A 64 -6.59 -4.61 0.44
C LEU A 64 -5.20 -4.06 0.77
N CYS A 65 -5.11 -2.76 1.03
CA CYS A 65 -3.91 -2.11 1.52
C CYS A 65 -3.99 -1.88 3.03
N SER A 66 -2.91 -2.17 3.74
CA SER A 66 -2.78 -1.85 5.15
C SER A 66 -1.95 -0.59 5.35
N PHE A 67 -2.12 0.04 6.51
CA PHE A 67 -1.25 1.12 6.91
C PHE A 67 0.14 0.56 7.22
N ARG A 68 1.15 1.01 6.47
CA ARG A 68 2.51 0.45 6.53
C ARG A 68 3.25 0.76 7.84
N PHE A 69 2.79 1.76 8.58
CA PHE A 69 3.49 2.30 9.74
C PHE A 69 2.68 2.05 11.00
N ASN A 70 3.01 0.99 11.74
CA ASN A 70 2.33 0.65 12.99
C ASN A 70 3.15 1.00 14.23
N ASP A 71 4.19 1.81 14.07
CA ASP A 71 5.04 2.31 15.15
C ASP A 71 4.75 3.80 15.37
N VAL A 72 4.29 4.14 16.58
CA VAL A 72 3.96 5.51 16.99
C VAL A 72 5.17 6.45 16.84
N LEU A 73 6.39 5.98 17.15
CA LEU A 73 7.59 6.81 17.05
C LEU A 73 7.89 7.17 15.59
N LEU A 74 7.65 6.23 14.67
CA LEU A 74 7.86 6.48 13.25
C LEU A 74 6.78 7.42 12.70
N LEU A 75 5.54 7.27 13.18
CA LEU A 75 4.45 8.18 12.81
C LEU A 75 4.69 9.59 13.32
N ASP A 76 5.11 9.73 14.57
CA ASP A 76 5.49 11.03 15.14
C ASP A 76 6.63 11.64 14.34
N LEU A 77 7.67 10.88 13.98
CA LEU A 77 8.78 11.38 13.17
C LEU A 77 8.36 11.86 11.77
N LEU A 78 7.39 11.19 11.13
CA LEU A 78 6.85 11.60 9.83
C LEU A 78 5.88 12.78 9.92
N ALA A 79 5.16 12.89 11.04
CA ALA A 79 4.20 13.97 11.28
C ALA A 79 4.88 15.25 11.79
N ASP A 80 6.04 15.13 12.45
CA ASP A 80 6.75 16.26 13.03
C ASP A 80 7.41 17.13 11.93
N HIS A 81 7.05 18.41 11.92
CA HIS A 81 7.28 19.32 10.79
C HIS A 81 8.55 20.15 10.93
N GLU A 82 9.24 20.07 12.07
CA GLU A 82 10.16 21.12 12.54
C GLU A 82 11.65 20.77 12.49
N ARG A 83 12.07 19.50 12.33
CA ARG A 83 13.50 19.15 12.28
C ARG A 83 13.84 18.19 11.16
N ASP A 84 14.51 18.75 10.15
CA ASP A 84 15.28 18.06 9.11
C ASP A 84 14.51 16.96 8.34
N ARG A 85 13.60 17.40 7.47
CA ARG A 85 12.78 16.55 6.58
C ARG A 85 13.57 15.49 5.81
N GLY A 86 14.85 15.74 5.52
CA GLY A 86 15.70 14.80 4.80
C GLY A 86 16.04 13.55 5.63
N ALA A 87 16.46 13.76 6.88
CA ALA A 87 16.85 12.67 7.77
C ALA A 87 15.64 11.83 8.22
N ALA A 88 14.52 12.48 8.53
CA ALA A 88 13.28 11.82 8.94
C ALA A 88 12.71 10.90 7.85
N HIS A 89 12.66 11.37 6.60
CA HIS A 89 12.16 10.58 5.47
C HIS A 89 13.06 9.38 5.16
N ILE A 90 14.39 9.52 5.26
CA ILE A 90 15.32 8.41 5.07
C ILE A 90 15.16 7.36 6.17
N HIS A 91 15.07 7.77 7.44
CA HIS A 91 14.85 6.83 8.56
C HIS A 91 13.52 6.11 8.44
N ALA A 92 12.44 6.81 8.09
CA ALA A 92 11.14 6.20 7.87
C ALA A 92 11.15 5.20 6.71
N ALA A 93 11.82 5.52 5.59
CA ALA A 93 11.97 4.61 4.47
C ALA A 93 12.79 3.36 4.83
N ILE A 94 13.89 3.51 5.60
CA ILE A 94 14.71 2.40 6.09
C ILE A 94 13.89 1.50 7.03
N LEU A 95 13.16 2.08 7.99
CA LEU A 95 12.31 1.33 8.92
C LEU A 95 11.17 0.62 8.19
N ALA A 96 10.48 1.29 7.24
CA ALA A 96 9.45 0.66 6.42
C ALA A 96 9.99 -0.48 5.54
N ALA A 97 11.23 -0.40 5.09
CA ALA A 97 11.89 -1.47 4.32
C ALA A 97 12.32 -2.65 5.22
N GLY A 98 12.62 -2.37 6.49
CA GLY A 98 13.03 -3.37 7.48
C GLY A 98 11.88 -4.15 8.13
N HIS A 99 10.65 -3.65 8.06
CA HIS A 99 9.48 -4.42 8.51
C HIS A 99 9.12 -5.50 7.49
N PRO A 100 9.21 -6.79 7.83
CA PRO A 100 8.68 -7.83 6.97
C PRO A 100 7.19 -7.59 6.78
N VAL A 101 6.74 -7.67 5.53
CA VAL A 101 5.31 -7.75 5.18
C VAL A 101 4.71 -8.79 6.10
N SER A 102 3.79 -8.39 6.97
CA SER A 102 3.23 -9.24 8.02
C SER A 102 2.85 -10.58 7.39
N SER A 103 3.61 -11.63 7.72
CA SER A 103 3.31 -12.98 7.29
C SER A 103 1.98 -13.32 7.93
N LEU A 104 0.93 -13.38 7.10
CA LEU A 104 -0.40 -13.76 7.52
C LEU A 104 -0.32 -15.20 8.05
N SER A 105 -0.32 -15.36 9.37
CA SER A 105 -0.47 -16.62 10.09
C SER A 105 -1.93 -16.99 10.20
#